data_AF-A0A9E8N9C0-F1
#
_entry.id   AF-A0A9E8N9C0-F1
#
_cell.length_a   1.000
_cell.length_b   1.000
_cell.length_c   1.000
_cell.angle_alpha   90.00
_cell.angle_beta   90.00
_cell.angle_gamma   90.00
#
_symmetry.space_group_name_H-M   'P 1'
#
loop_
_entity.id
_entity.type
_entity.pdbx_description
1 polymer ?
#
loop_
_entity_poly.entity_id
_entity_poly.type
_entity_poly.pdbx_seq_one_letter_code
_entity_poly.pdbx_strand_id
1 'polypeptide(L)'
;MKGKNWKDSYKNAYQLTHVIKGQPGSAIPCQSDFLYLTSRLYNNEGLLKQELTFIKVPLVRGRYKVVPLKLGFCLDSDPVYGYLQYMDDDVLGASYDVFEKEENYIEIEEYNPDTKELKGRFEMTVVFDNHGSTEYPGDTLRFTDGKFHTKIIDK
;
A
#
# COMPACT_ATOMS: atom_id res chain seq x y z
N MET A 1 -13.97 6.06 -18.31
CA MET A 1 -13.19 6.06 -19.57
C MET A 1 -12.98 4.62 -20.05
N LYS A 2 -13.18 4.34 -21.34
CA LYS A 2 -12.81 3.06 -21.98
C LYS A 2 -11.30 3.06 -22.26
N GLY A 3 -10.56 2.17 -21.58
CA GLY A 3 -9.28 1.62 -22.06
C GLY A 3 -8.21 2.61 -22.54
N LYS A 4 -7.75 3.53 -21.70
CA LYS A 4 -6.40 4.07 -21.90
C LYS A 4 -5.42 2.90 -21.81
N ASN A 5 -4.55 2.76 -22.82
CA ASN A 5 -3.50 1.75 -22.81
C ASN A 5 -2.59 2.02 -21.61
N TRP A 6 -2.60 1.11 -20.64
CA TRP A 6 -1.89 1.26 -19.38
C TRP A 6 -0.39 1.51 -19.59
N LYS A 7 0.19 0.88 -20.62
CA LYS A 7 1.60 1.05 -21.00
C LYS A 7 1.95 2.49 -21.38
N ASP A 8 1.02 3.21 -22.00
CA ASP A 8 1.24 4.58 -22.45
C ASP A 8 1.06 5.58 -21.30
N SER A 9 0.24 5.24 -20.31
CA SER A 9 -0.03 6.08 -19.13
C SER A 9 1.16 6.20 -18.18
N TYR A 10 2.12 5.26 -18.26
CA TYR A 10 3.28 5.17 -17.36
C TYR A 10 4.60 5.09 -18.12
N LYS A 11 4.65 5.61 -19.34
CA LYS A 11 5.90 5.68 -20.11
C LYS A 11 6.94 6.49 -19.32
N ASN A 12 8.10 5.87 -19.05
CA ASN A 12 9.17 6.43 -18.20
C ASN A 12 8.75 6.72 -16.74
N ALA A 13 7.68 6.11 -16.25
CA ALA A 13 7.35 6.13 -14.83
C ALA A 13 8.39 5.35 -14.03
N TYR A 14 8.55 5.73 -12.77
CA TYR A 14 9.42 5.00 -11.84
C TYR A 14 8.70 4.74 -10.52
N GLN A 15 9.09 3.67 -9.86
CA GLN A 15 8.47 3.19 -8.65
C GLN A 15 9.48 3.18 -7.50
N LEU A 16 9.07 3.70 -6.35
CA LEU A 16 9.84 3.68 -5.11
C LEU A 16 9.09 2.86 -4.07
N THR A 17 9.72 1.82 -3.54
CA THR A 17 9.19 1.04 -2.43
C THR A 17 10.08 1.21 -1.21
N HIS A 18 9.51 1.62 -0.09
CA HIS A 18 10.23 1.89 1.14
C HIS A 18 9.43 1.49 2.37
N VAL A 19 10.15 1.22 3.47
CA VAL A 19 9.53 0.98 4.78
C VAL A 19 9.98 2.04 5.77
N ILE A 20 9.04 2.62 6.49
CA ILE A 20 9.30 3.58 7.57
C ILE A 20 8.60 3.15 8.86
N LYS A 21 9.16 3.55 9.99
CA LYS A 21 8.50 3.42 11.30
C LYS A 21 7.46 4.53 11.47
N GLY A 22 6.25 4.13 11.80
CA GLY A 22 5.17 4.97 12.31
C GLY A 22 5.22 5.04 13.82
N GLN A 23 4.93 6.22 14.37
CA GLN A 23 4.81 6.45 15.81
C GLN A 23 3.34 6.56 16.23
N PRO A 24 2.98 6.12 17.44
CA PRO A 24 1.67 6.37 18.04
C PRO A 24 1.21 7.82 17.90
N GLY A 25 -0.08 8.03 17.63
CA GLY A 25 -0.70 9.37 17.56
C GLY A 25 -0.51 10.13 16.23
N SER A 26 0.18 9.53 15.24
CA SER A 26 0.30 10.09 13.89
C SER A 26 -0.88 9.69 13.00
N ALA A 27 -1.97 10.46 13.02
CA ALA A 27 -3.19 10.28 12.21
C ALA A 27 -3.96 8.94 12.36
N ILE A 28 -3.33 7.89 12.89
CA ILE A 28 -3.88 6.57 13.21
C ILE A 28 -3.62 6.33 14.71
N PRO A 29 -4.62 5.94 15.51
CA PRO A 29 -4.48 5.80 16.96
C PRO A 29 -3.82 4.47 17.35
N CYS A 30 -2.68 4.12 16.74
CA CYS A 30 -1.90 2.95 17.13
C CYS A 30 -1.26 3.17 18.51
N GLN A 31 -1.27 2.13 19.34
CA GLN A 31 -0.71 2.18 20.71
C GLN A 31 0.79 1.89 20.75
N SER A 32 1.31 1.14 19.77
CA SER A 32 2.72 0.82 19.60
C SER A 32 3.31 1.41 18.32
N ASP A 33 4.64 1.38 18.21
CA ASP A 33 5.33 1.56 16.94
C ASP A 33 4.86 0.52 15.92
N PHE A 34 4.89 0.90 14.64
CA PHE A 34 4.45 0.06 13.54
C PHE A 34 5.21 0.40 12.27
N LEU A 35 5.12 -0.47 11.26
CA LEU A 35 5.78 -0.24 9.97
C LEU A 35 4.76 0.10 8.89
N TYR A 36 5.10 1.11 8.10
CA TYR A 36 4.46 1.44 6.83
C TYR A 36 5.34 0.90 5.71
N LEU A 37 4.81 -0.01 4.89
CA LEU A 37 5.39 -0.36 3.60
C LEU A 37 4.64 0.40 2.53
N THR A 38 5.33 1.30 1.83
CA THR A 38 4.71 2.15 0.84
C THR A 38 5.43 2.01 -0.50
N SER A 39 4.66 1.76 -1.54
CA SER A 39 5.07 1.72 -2.93
C SER A 39 4.42 2.87 -3.70
N ARG A 40 5.24 3.82 -4.16
CA ARG A 40 4.81 5.00 -4.91
C ARG A 40 5.20 4.89 -6.37
N LEU A 41 4.26 5.19 -7.26
CA LEU A 41 4.50 5.31 -8.69
C LEU A 41 4.46 6.78 -9.09
N TYR A 42 5.54 7.25 -9.70
CA TYR A 42 5.70 8.61 -10.19
C TYR A 42 5.71 8.63 -11.72
N ASN A 43 5.15 9.68 -12.33
CA ASN A 43 5.33 9.91 -13.76
C ASN A 43 6.75 10.41 -14.07
N ASN A 44 7.04 10.64 -15.35
CA ASN A 44 8.33 11.13 -15.85
C ASN A 44 8.68 12.57 -15.39
N GLU A 45 7.70 13.32 -14.88
CA GLU A 45 7.87 14.67 -14.33
C GLU A 45 8.10 14.64 -12.80
N GLY A 46 8.03 13.45 -12.19
CA GLY A 46 8.19 13.27 -10.75
C GLY A 46 6.91 13.51 -9.93
N LEU A 47 5.75 13.63 -10.57
CA LEU A 47 4.45 13.76 -9.90
C LEU A 47 3.95 12.40 -9.46
N LEU A 48 3.44 12.31 -8.23
CA LEU A 48 2.88 11.08 -7.70
C LEU A 48 1.59 10.75 -8.46
N LYS A 49 1.45 9.49 -8.90
CA LYS A 49 0.24 9.00 -9.60
C LYS A 49 -0.46 7.90 -8.83
N GLN A 50 0.29 7.05 -8.12
CA GLN A 50 -0.29 5.99 -7.30
C GLN A 50 0.52 5.79 -6.02
N GLU A 51 -0.16 5.48 -4.93
CA GLU A 51 0.42 5.04 -3.67
C GLU A 51 -0.28 3.78 -3.17
N LEU A 52 0.44 2.67 -3.13
CA LEU A 52 0.03 1.46 -2.45
C LEU A 52 0.68 1.42 -1.06
N THR A 53 -0.13 1.32 -0.02
CA THR A 53 0.37 1.34 1.37
C THR A 53 -0.16 0.15 2.16
N PHE A 54 0.76 -0.51 2.87
CA PHE A 54 0.47 -1.47 3.93
C PHE A 54 0.90 -0.91 5.28
N ILE A 55 0.06 -1.10 6.30
CA ILE A 55 0.29 -0.59 7.66
C ILE A 55 0.33 -1.77 8.63
N LYS A 56 1.16 -1.66 9.67
CA LYS A 56 1.43 -2.72 10.65
C LYS A 56 2.12 -3.93 10.02
N VAL A 57 3.00 -3.70 9.05
CA VAL A 57 3.78 -4.78 8.44
C VAL A 57 4.69 -5.42 9.51
N PRO A 58 4.56 -6.73 9.79
CA PRO A 58 5.40 -7.39 10.78
C PRO A 58 6.79 -7.69 10.21
N LEU A 59 7.76 -7.85 11.11
CA LEU A 59 9.13 -8.27 10.76
C LEU A 59 9.33 -9.78 10.83
N VAL A 60 8.38 -10.49 11.45
CA VAL A 60 8.44 -11.93 11.62
C VAL A 60 7.96 -12.59 10.33
N ARG A 61 8.71 -13.59 9.86
CA ARG A 61 8.34 -14.41 8.72
C ARG A 61 6.94 -15.02 8.91
N GLY A 62 6.09 -14.92 7.90
CA GLY A 62 4.73 -15.45 7.96
C GLY A 62 3.80 -14.80 6.95
N ARG A 63 2.60 -15.38 6.80
CA ARG A 63 1.52 -14.84 5.98
C ARG A 63 0.51 -14.14 6.89
N TYR A 64 0.20 -12.90 6.57
CA TYR A 64 -0.66 -12.03 7.36
C TYR A 64 -1.81 -11.53 6.49
N LYS A 65 -3.03 -11.64 7.04
CA LYS A 65 -4.23 -11.10 6.38
C LYS A 65 -4.11 -9.59 6.22
N VAL A 66 -4.52 -9.10 5.06
CA VAL A 66 -4.67 -7.67 4.77
C VAL A 66 -6.16 -7.30 4.83
N VAL A 67 -6.49 -6.21 5.51
CA VAL A 67 -7.87 -5.71 5.68
C VAL A 67 -7.94 -4.21 5.37
N PRO A 68 -9.13 -3.64 5.10
CA PRO A 68 -9.26 -2.20 4.89
C PRO A 68 -8.94 -1.43 6.17
N LEU A 69 -8.34 -0.24 6.02
CA LEU A 69 -8.07 0.65 7.13
C LEU A 69 -9.40 1.22 7.67
N LYS A 70 -9.71 0.94 8.95
CA LYS A 70 -10.87 1.53 9.63
C LYS A 70 -10.38 2.61 10.59
N LEU A 71 -10.65 3.88 10.24
CA LEU A 71 -10.28 5.02 11.07
C LEU A 71 -10.84 4.85 12.49
N GLY A 72 -10.00 5.08 13.50
CA GLY A 72 -10.38 5.05 14.92
C GLY A 72 -9.98 3.79 15.69
N PHE A 73 -9.46 2.74 15.05
CA PHE A 73 -9.00 1.53 15.73
C PHE A 73 -7.63 1.10 15.21
N CYS A 74 -6.65 0.99 16.11
CA CYS A 74 -5.37 0.33 15.84
C CYS A 74 -4.89 -0.33 17.13
N LEU A 75 -5.40 -1.54 17.37
CA LEU A 75 -4.98 -2.43 18.44
C LEU A 75 -3.74 -3.19 18.01
N ASP A 76 -2.87 -3.57 18.94
CA ASP A 76 -1.66 -4.35 18.64
C ASP A 76 -2.01 -5.69 17.96
N SER A 77 -3.16 -6.28 18.31
CA SER A 77 -3.68 -7.51 17.71
C SER A 77 -4.25 -7.36 16.30
N ASP A 78 -4.43 -6.13 15.81
CA ASP A 78 -5.03 -5.92 14.50
C ASP A 78 -4.15 -6.49 13.37
N PRO A 79 -4.77 -6.99 12.28
CA PRO A 79 -4.05 -7.48 11.12
C PRO A 79 -3.29 -6.36 10.39
N VAL A 80 -2.70 -6.68 9.24
CA VAL A 80 -2.11 -5.68 8.36
C VAL A 80 -3.23 -4.91 7.68
N TYR A 81 -3.14 -3.58 7.63
CA TYR A 81 -4.05 -2.78 6.81
C TYR A 81 -3.48 -2.56 5.43
N GLY A 82 -4.33 -2.44 4.42
CA GLY A 82 -3.95 -2.09 3.06
C GLY A 82 -4.90 -1.07 2.47
N TYR A 83 -4.38 -0.18 1.63
CA TYR A 83 -5.18 0.70 0.78
C TYR A 83 -4.36 1.12 -0.45
N LEU A 84 -5.06 1.57 -1.49
CA LEU A 84 -4.44 2.14 -2.69
C LEU A 84 -5.03 3.52 -2.95
N GLN A 85 -4.18 4.48 -3.20
CA GLN A 85 -4.56 5.83 -3.59
C GLN A 85 -4.07 6.14 -5.00
N TYR A 86 -4.89 6.88 -5.72
CA TYR A 86 -4.53 7.50 -6.98
C TYR A 86 -4.48 9.00 -6.80
N MET A 87 -3.44 9.56 -7.38
CA MET A 87 -3.12 10.97 -7.29
C MET A 87 -3.26 11.59 -8.68
N ASP A 88 -3.93 12.73 -8.74
CA ASP A 88 -3.97 13.60 -9.91
C ASP A 88 -3.15 14.85 -9.58
N ASP A 89 -1.93 14.90 -10.12
CA ASP A 89 -0.97 15.99 -9.93
C ASP A 89 -0.78 16.39 -8.45
N ASP A 90 -0.44 15.39 -7.63
CA ASP A 90 -0.23 15.47 -6.17
C ASP A 90 -1.49 15.79 -5.32
N VAL A 91 -2.67 15.83 -5.94
CA VAL A 91 -3.96 15.86 -5.23
C VAL A 91 -4.55 14.46 -5.17
N LEU A 92 -5.12 14.07 -4.03
CA LEU A 92 -5.86 12.81 -3.93
C LEU A 92 -7.04 12.84 -4.89
N GLY A 93 -7.00 12.02 -5.92
CA GLY A 93 -8.11 11.89 -6.86
C GLY A 93 -9.06 10.74 -6.50
N ALA A 94 -8.54 9.61 -6.00
CA ALA A 94 -9.34 8.53 -5.46
C ALA A 94 -8.62 7.64 -4.47
N SER A 95 -9.44 6.94 -3.70
CA SER A 95 -9.02 5.88 -2.80
C SER A 95 -9.71 4.57 -3.18
N TYR A 96 -9.02 3.49 -2.87
CA TYR A 96 -9.50 2.13 -3.02
C TYR A 96 -9.26 1.38 -1.72
N ASP A 97 -10.29 0.68 -1.27
CA ASP A 97 -10.24 -0.13 -0.07
C ASP A 97 -10.10 -1.61 -0.39
N VAL A 98 -9.47 -2.35 0.52
CA VAL A 98 -9.32 -3.80 0.41
C VAL A 98 -10.69 -4.47 0.38
N PHE A 99 -10.91 -5.30 -0.63
CA PHE A 99 -12.14 -6.05 -0.79
C PHE A 99 -12.10 -7.32 0.06
N GLU A 100 -12.68 -7.25 1.27
CA GLU A 100 -12.59 -8.29 2.30
C GLU A 100 -13.16 -9.67 1.89
N LYS A 101 -13.89 -9.76 0.77
CA LYS A 101 -14.45 -11.02 0.27
C LYS A 101 -13.46 -11.89 -0.50
N GLU A 102 -12.31 -11.33 -0.88
CA GLU A 102 -11.23 -12.05 -1.55
C GLU A 102 -10.12 -12.40 -0.56
N GLU A 103 -9.24 -13.32 -0.93
CA GLU A 103 -8.00 -13.53 -0.18
C GLU A 103 -7.08 -12.33 -0.40
N ASN A 104 -6.67 -11.70 0.70
CA ASN A 104 -5.78 -10.55 0.71
C ASN A 104 -4.71 -10.80 1.76
N TYR A 105 -3.44 -10.80 1.36
CA TYR A 105 -2.36 -11.09 2.28
C TYR A 105 -1.07 -10.38 1.91
N ILE A 106 -0.23 -10.21 2.92
CA ILE A 106 1.19 -9.95 2.78
C ILE A 106 1.94 -11.12 3.43
N GLU A 107 2.96 -11.62 2.76
CA GLU A 107 3.81 -12.70 3.24
C GLU A 107 5.23 -12.17 3.39
N ILE A 108 5.71 -12.13 4.63
CA ILE A 108 7.08 -11.79 4.96
C ILE A 108 7.92 -13.05 4.74
N GLU A 109 8.85 -12.98 3.81
CA GLU A 109 9.73 -14.10 3.45
C GLU A 109 11.03 -14.03 4.24
N GLU A 110 11.59 -12.82 4.39
CA GLU A 110 12.87 -12.59 5.03
C GLU A 110 12.93 -11.18 5.64
N TYR A 111 13.49 -11.08 6.85
CA TYR A 111 13.94 -9.83 7.45
C TYR A 111 15.36 -10.03 7.98
N ASN A 112 16.30 -9.18 7.56
CA ASN A 112 17.65 -9.16 8.08
C ASN A 112 17.81 -7.95 9.04
N PRO A 113 18.00 -8.18 10.35
CA PRO A 113 18.12 -7.09 11.32
C PRO A 113 19.40 -6.26 11.16
N ASP A 114 20.49 -6.84 10.63
CA ASP A 114 21.77 -6.17 10.46
C ASP A 114 21.75 -5.20 9.27
N THR A 115 21.18 -5.63 8.14
CA THR A 115 21.06 -4.79 6.93
C THR A 115 19.78 -3.97 6.92
N LYS A 116 18.81 -4.31 7.77
CA LYS A 116 17.43 -3.79 7.81
C LYS A 116 16.66 -4.05 6.52
N GLU A 117 17.05 -5.07 5.76
CA GLU A 117 16.37 -5.46 4.52
C GLU A 117 15.15 -6.33 4.83
N LEU A 118 14.05 -6.04 4.15
CA LEU A 118 12.78 -6.76 4.25
C LEU A 118 12.35 -7.21 2.85
N LYS A 119 12.00 -8.49 2.74
CA LYS A 119 11.52 -9.11 1.50
C LYS A 119 10.20 -9.82 1.73
N GLY A 120 9.38 -9.81 0.70
CA GLY A 120 8.15 -10.57 0.73
C GLY A 120 7.33 -10.44 -0.54
N ARG A 121 6.12 -10.96 -0.45
CA ARG A 121 5.12 -10.95 -1.51
C ARG A 121 3.75 -10.58 -0.98
N PHE A 122 2.84 -10.20 -1.86
CA PHE A 122 1.48 -9.86 -1.49
C PHE A 122 0.49 -10.18 -2.61
N GLU A 123 -0.74 -10.44 -2.20
CA GLU A 123 -1.91 -10.44 -3.06
C GLU A 123 -2.95 -9.51 -2.44
N MET A 124 -3.58 -8.69 -3.27
CA MET A 124 -4.56 -7.73 -2.80
C MET A 124 -5.56 -7.40 -3.89
N THR A 125 -6.84 -7.51 -3.57
CA THR A 125 -7.95 -7.01 -4.35
C THR A 125 -8.49 -5.76 -3.67
N VAL A 126 -8.59 -4.67 -4.42
CA VAL A 126 -9.16 -3.41 -3.92
C VAL A 126 -10.33 -2.98 -4.78
N VAL A 127 -11.31 -2.36 -4.15
CA VAL A 127 -12.50 -1.81 -4.80
C VAL A 127 -12.53 -0.30 -4.62
N PHE A 128 -13.06 0.39 -5.63
CA PHE A 128 -13.17 1.84 -5.61
C PHE A 128 -14.04 2.30 -4.43
N ASP A 129 -13.50 3.20 -3.62
CA ASP A 129 -14.23 3.83 -2.52
C ASP A 129 -14.78 5.18 -2.98
N ASN A 130 -16.11 5.24 -3.17
CA ASN A 130 -16.80 6.34 -3.86
C ASN A 130 -17.10 7.54 -2.95
N HIS A 131 -16.20 7.89 -2.04
CA HIS A 131 -16.35 9.07 -1.18
C HIS A 131 -16.07 10.41 -1.92
N GLY A 132 -16.46 10.53 -3.20
CA GLY A 132 -16.62 11.84 -3.86
C GLY A 132 -15.92 12.08 -5.21
N SER A 133 -15.60 11.06 -6.01
CA SER A 133 -14.78 11.21 -7.23
C SER A 133 -15.45 10.70 -8.52
N THR A 134 -15.26 11.40 -9.64
CA THR A 134 -16.09 11.27 -10.86
C THR A 134 -15.44 10.53 -12.04
N GLU A 135 -14.15 10.21 -12.04
CA GLU A 135 -13.51 9.56 -13.20
C GLU A 135 -12.40 8.56 -12.83
N TYR A 136 -12.74 7.27 -12.63
CA TYR A 136 -11.76 6.24 -12.24
C TYR A 136 -11.67 5.03 -13.18
N PRO A 137 -10.49 4.39 -13.32
CA PRO A 137 -10.15 3.44 -14.38
C PRO A 137 -10.77 2.04 -14.22
N GLY A 138 -11.44 1.76 -13.11
CA GLY A 138 -12.19 0.53 -12.87
C GLY A 138 -12.64 0.41 -11.41
N ASP A 139 -13.75 -0.30 -11.21
CA ASP A 139 -14.37 -0.50 -9.88
C ASP A 139 -13.58 -1.47 -9.00
N THR A 140 -12.67 -2.27 -9.58
CA THR A 140 -11.88 -3.29 -8.88
C THR A 140 -10.51 -3.44 -9.51
N LEU A 141 -9.47 -3.48 -8.69
CA LEU A 141 -8.09 -3.76 -9.08
C LEU A 141 -7.58 -4.98 -8.32
N ARG A 142 -6.76 -5.83 -8.98
CA ARG A 142 -6.23 -7.06 -8.41
C ARG A 142 -4.72 -7.14 -8.60
N PHE A 143 -4.00 -7.31 -7.51
CA PHE A 143 -2.57 -7.65 -7.46
C PHE A 143 -2.45 -9.13 -7.12
N THR A 144 -1.92 -9.95 -8.03
CA THR A 144 -1.92 -11.43 -7.89
C THR A 144 -0.53 -12.05 -7.72
N ASP A 145 0.56 -11.27 -7.88
CA ASP A 145 1.95 -11.72 -7.68
C ASP A 145 2.82 -10.53 -7.29
N GLY A 146 2.35 -9.74 -6.32
CA GLY A 146 3.09 -8.59 -5.82
C GLY A 146 4.35 -9.06 -5.09
N LYS A 147 5.50 -8.45 -5.37
CA LYS A 147 6.78 -8.74 -4.71
C LYS A 147 7.42 -7.44 -4.27
N PHE A 148 8.09 -7.47 -3.13
CA PHE A 148 8.86 -6.33 -2.64
C PHE A 148 10.19 -6.77 -2.03
N HIS A 149 11.17 -5.91 -2.21
CA HIS A 149 12.46 -5.99 -1.54
C HIS A 149 12.89 -4.55 -1.25
N THR A 150 13.03 -4.22 0.02
CA THR A 150 13.34 -2.85 0.44
C THR A 150 14.10 -2.84 1.75
N LYS A 151 14.53 -1.65 2.17
CA LYS A 151 15.23 -1.41 3.43
C LYS A 151 14.37 -0.53 4.32
N ILE A 152 14.36 -0.84 5.61
CA ILE A 152 13.71 0.00 6.62
C ILE A 152 14.59 1.22 6.85
N ILE A 153 14.02 2.40 6.62
CA ILE A 153 14.68 3.68 6.82
C ILE A 153 14.22 4.23 8.17
N ASP A 154 15.17 4.47 9.07
CA ASP A 154 14.88 5.21 10.30
C ASP A 154 14.76 6.69 9.93
N LYS A 155 13.69 7.35 10.41
CA LYS A 155 13.51 8.79 10.31
C LYS A 155 14.29 9.53 11.39
#